data_AF-B2J050-F1
#
_entry.id   AF-B2J050-F1
#
_cell.length_a   1.000
_cell.length_b   1.000
_cell.length_c   1.000
_cell.angle_alpha   90.00
_cell.angle_beta   90.00
_cell.angle_gamma   90.00
#
_symmetry.space_group_name_H-M   'P 1'
#
loop_
_entity.id
_entity.type
_entity.pdbx_description
1 polymer ?
#
loop_
_entity_poly.entity_id
_entity_poly.type
_entity_poly.pdbx_seq_one_letter_code
_entity_poly.pdbx_strand_id
1 'polypeptide(L)' 'MANGTEVQLLFDAERHHYQVLNFGWKEQRRIYGVIIHVDIKDKKIWIQRDGT' A
#
# COMPACT_ATOMS: atom_id res chain seq x y z
N MET A 1 19.27 9.70 5.48
CA MET A 1 18.62 9.74 6.81
C MET A 1 17.21 9.24 6.62
N ALA A 2 16.81 8.14 7.27
CA ALA A 2 15.48 7.56 7.04
C ALA A 2 14.42 8.51 7.60
N ASN A 3 13.46 8.91 6.76
CA ASN A 3 12.40 9.87 7.09
C ASN A 3 11.34 9.28 8.03
N GLY A 4 11.71 8.46 9.03
CA GLY A 4 10.81 7.84 10.02
C GLY A 4 9.72 6.90 9.46
N THR A 5 9.49 6.96 8.15
CA THR A 5 8.51 6.22 7.38
C THR A 5 9.17 5.57 6.19
N GLU A 6 8.57 4.49 5.74
CA GLU A 6 9.03 3.66 4.64
C GLU A 6 7.84 3.23 3.78
N VAL A 7 8.14 3.01 2.51
CA VAL A 7 7.18 2.46 1.56
C VAL A 7 7.37 0.95 1.49
N GLN A 8 6.30 0.22 1.73
CA GLN A 8 6.27 -1.24 1.64
C GLN A 8 5.37 -1.72 0.52
N LEU A 9 5.78 -2.82 -0.10
CA LEU A 9 4.98 -3.55 -1.09
C LEU A 9 4.40 -4.78 -0.42
N LEU A 10 3.07 -4.89 -0.40
CA LEU A 10 2.36 -6.09 0.03
C LEU A 10 1.72 -6.73 -1.19
N PHE A 11 2.31 -7.83 -1.65
CA PHE A 11 1.82 -8.61 -2.77
C PHE A 11 1.34 -9.97 -2.28
N ASP A 12 0.04 -10.19 -2.48
CA ASP A 12 -0.59 -11.48 -2.34
C ASP A 12 -0.90 -11.99 -3.75
N ALA A 13 0.08 -12.65 -4.35
CA ALA A 13 -0.04 -13.11 -5.72
C ALA A 13 -1.05 -14.26 -5.87
N GLU A 14 -1.26 -15.06 -4.83
CA GLU A 14 -2.19 -16.19 -4.84
C GLU A 14 -3.65 -15.71 -4.84
N ARG A 15 -3.95 -14.66 -4.07
CA ARG A 15 -5.30 -14.08 -3.97
C ARG A 15 -5.49 -12.81 -4.81
N HIS A 16 -4.45 -12.42 -5.54
CA HIS A 16 -4.43 -11.25 -6.44
C HIS A 16 -4.72 -9.91 -5.76
N HIS A 17 -4.14 -9.68 -4.58
CA HIS A 17 -4.22 -8.39 -3.87
C HIS A 17 -2.85 -7.73 -3.83
N TYR A 18 -2.78 -6.46 -4.26
CA TYR A 18 -1.52 -5.73 -4.40
C TYR A 18 -1.64 -4.34 -3.76
N GLN A 19 -0.75 -4.04 -2.82
CA GLN A 19 -0.78 -2.80 -2.06
C GLN A 19 0.59 -2.14 -1.99
N VAL A 20 0.58 -0.82 -2.06
CA VAL A 20 1.71 0.05 -1.71
C VAL A 20 1.33 0.77 -0.42
N LEU A 21 2.08 0.55 0.65
CA LEU A 21 1.81 1.13 1.97
C LEU A 21 2.86 2.15 2.33
N ASN A 22 2.46 3.27 2.91
CA ASN A 22 3.35 4.12 3.69
C ASN A 22 3.17 3.77 5.17
N PHE A 23 4.24 3.36 5.83
CA PHE A 23 4.18 2.99 7.23
C PHE A 23 5.41 3.50 7.99
N GLY A 24 5.23 3.81 9.27
CA GLY A 24 6.32 4.25 10.14
C GLY A 24 5.85 5.23 11.19
N TRP A 25 6.77 6.06 11.66
CA TRP A 25 6.52 7.08 12.66
C TRP A 25 7.11 8.40 12.18
N LYS A 26 6.34 9.48 12.30
CA LYS A 26 6.84 10.84 12.15
C LYS A 26 6.68 11.54 13.49
N GLU A 27 7.80 11.80 14.16
CA GLU A 27 7.80 12.24 15.56
C GLU A 27 6.98 11.26 16.43
N GLN A 28 5.95 11.73 17.13
CA GLN A 28 5.06 10.91 17.96
C GLN A 28 3.81 10.43 17.22
N ARG A 29 3.71 10.66 15.90
CA ARG A 29 2.56 10.27 15.09
C ARG A 29 2.84 8.99 14.32
N ARG A 30 1.99 7.97 14.53
CA ARG A 30 1.96 6.78 13.68
C ARG A 30 1.51 7.16 12.27
N ILE A 31 2.29 6.76 11.28
CA ILE A 31 1.90 6.80 9.88
C ILE A 31 1.59 5.38 9.44
N TYR A 32 0.38 5.19 8.94
CA TYR A 32 -0.09 3.95 8.35
C TYR A 32 -1.17 4.28 7.33
N GLY A 33 -0.92 3.97 6.07
CA GLY A 33 -1.90 4.19 5.01
C GLY A 33 -1.52 3.48 3.73
N VAL A 34 -2.51 2.90 3.08
CA VAL A 34 -2.36 2.35 1.73
C VAL A 34 -2.34 3.53 0.77
N ILE A 35 -1.31 3.66 -0.05
CA ILE A 35 -1.20 4.67 -1.11
C ILE A 35 -1.96 4.18 -2.35
N ILE A 36 -1.63 2.97 -2.82
CA ILE A 36 -2.27 2.31 -3.96
C ILE A 36 -2.77 0.94 -3.51
N HIS A 37 -3.99 0.58 -3.90
CA HIS A 37 -4.56 -0.75 -3.70
C HIS A 37 -5.21 -1.23 -4.98
N VAL A 38 -4.72 -2.34 -5.52
CA VAL A 38 -5.20 -2.96 -6.75
C VAL A 38 -5.53 -4.42 -6.51
N ASP A 39 -6.67 -4.86 -7.03
CA ASP A 39 -7.00 -6.28 -7.15
C ASP A 39 -7.03 -6.72 -8.61
N ILE A 40 -6.78 -7.99 -8.86
CA ILE A 40 -7.17 -8.64 -10.12
C ILE A 40 -8.35 -9.58 -9.83
N LYS A 41 -9.52 -9.26 -10.37
CA LYS A 41 -10.75 -10.07 -10.22
C LYS A 41 -11.36 -10.29 -11.60
N ASP A 42 -11.69 -11.54 -11.91
CA ASP A 42 -12.27 -11.92 -13.21
C ASP A 42 -11.48 -11.39 -14.41
N LYS A 43 -10.14 -11.50 -14.33
CA LYS A 43 -9.18 -10.99 -15.34
C LYS A 43 -9.25 -9.47 -15.57
N LYS A 44 -9.86 -8.72 -14.67
CA LYS A 44 -9.93 -7.25 -14.70
C LYS A 44 -9.12 -6.68 -13.55
N ILE A 45 -8.54 -5.51 -13.79
CA ILE A 45 -7.85 -4.72 -12.77
C ILE A 45 -8.88 -3.85 -12.06
N TRP A 46 -8.91 -3.91 -10.74
CA TRP A 46 -9.77 -3.11 -9.88
C TRP A 46 -8.91 -2.19 -9.04
N ILE A 47 -9.05 -0.88 -9.25
CA ILE A 47 -8.39 0.12 -8.41
C ILE A 47 -9.29 0.34 -7.20
N GLN A 48 -8.91 -0.24 -6.06
CA GLN A 48 -9.61 -0.06 -4.79
C GLN A 48 -9.27 1.28 -4.13
N ARG A 49 -8.05 1.76 -4.39
CA ARG A 49 -7.58 3.08 -3.96
C ARG A 49 -6.53 3.60 -4.92
N ASP A 50 -6.70 4.84 -5.33
CA ASP A 50 -5.66 5.67 -5.92
C ASP A 50 -5.46 6.88 -5.01
N GLY A 51 -4.22 7.06 -4.55
CA GLY A 51 -3.82 8.15 -3.67
C GLY A 51 -2.88 9.14 -4.33
N THR A 52 -2.73 9.08 -5.66
CA THR A 52 -1.86 9.94 -6.45
C THR A 52 -2.63 11.05 -7.16
#